data_AF-A0A7K6JV12-F1
#
_entry.id   AF-A0A7K6JV12-F1
#
_cell.length_a   1.000
_cell.length_b   1.000
_cell.length_c   1.000
_cell.angle_alpha   90.00
_cell.angle_beta   90.00
_cell.angle_gamma   90.00
#
_symmetry.space_group_name_H-M   'P 1'
#
loop_
_entity.id
_entity.type
_entity.pdbx_description
1 polymer ?
#
loop_
_entity_poly.entity_id
_entity_poly.type
_entity_poly.pdbx_seq_one_letter_code
_entity_poly.pdbx_strand_id
1 'polypeptide(L)'
;EMASTAHFSEEEMAELREAFGKVDISGNGFIDTNDLTEVLKAANLPLPGYKARELIQSLTTTGNGRISFDEFISIFQDLKSDDVAKSFRKQINKKEGICAIGGTSEQSSAGTQHSYSEEEKYAFVNWINKALEKDPDCKHVVPMNPETDDLFQAVGDGIVLCKMINFSVPDTIDERTINKKKLTPFTIQENLNLALNSASAIGCHVVNIGAEDLKEGKPYLVLGLLWQVIKIGLFADIEISRNEALIALLREGESLEDLMKLSPEDLLLRWANYHLENAGCNKVNNFSSDIKDSRAYYHLLNQVAPKGDEEGIPAITIDMSGLREKDDVQRAECMLQQADRLGCRQFVTATDVVRGNPKLNLAFIANLFNKYPALHKPENQDIDWSSIEGETREERTFRNWMNSLGVNPCVNHLYSDLSDALVIFQLYEKIKVPVDWNRVNKPPYPKLGGNMKKLENCNYAVELGKNQAKFSLVGIAGQDLNEGNRTLTLALIWQLMRRYTLNILEDIGGGEKVNDEIIVSWVNETLTAAGKDSTISSFKDSKISTSMPVLDLIDAIQPGSIKYDLLKTEDLNDEEKLNNAKYAISMARKIGARVYALPEDLVEVKPKMVMTVFACLMGKGMKNV
;
A
#
# COMPACT_ATOMS: atom_id res chain seq x y z
N GLU A 1 -19.57 -34.76 46.46
CA GLU A 1 -18.20 -34.29 46.19
C GLU A 1 -18.28 -33.13 45.22
N MET A 2 -17.69 -31.99 45.58
CA MET A 2 -17.67 -30.77 44.76
C MET A 2 -16.58 -30.91 43.70
N ALA A 3 -16.95 -30.82 42.42
CA ALA A 3 -16.00 -30.82 41.32
C ALA A 3 -15.19 -29.52 41.30
N SER A 4 -13.89 -29.64 41.02
CA SER A 4 -12.85 -28.62 41.16
C SER A 4 -13.08 -27.40 40.27
N THR A 5 -13.34 -26.24 40.88
CA THR A 5 -13.21 -24.92 40.25
C THR A 5 -11.74 -24.64 39.99
N ALA A 6 -11.31 -24.62 38.72
CA ALA A 6 -10.04 -24.01 38.35
C ALA A 6 -10.09 -22.51 38.72
N HIS A 7 -9.11 -22.05 39.49
CA HIS A 7 -9.00 -20.65 39.92
C HIS A 7 -8.64 -19.77 38.73
N PHE A 8 -9.62 -19.05 38.17
CA PHE A 8 -9.35 -17.85 37.37
C PHE A 8 -8.88 -16.72 38.29
N SER A 9 -7.97 -15.87 37.82
CA SER A 9 -7.65 -14.62 38.53
C SER A 9 -8.86 -13.67 38.51
N GLU A 10 -8.91 -12.69 39.43
CA GLU A 10 -9.98 -11.67 39.41
C GLU A 10 -10.01 -10.89 38.08
N GLU A 11 -8.86 -10.67 37.47
CA GLU A 11 -8.73 -10.07 36.13
C GLU A 11 -9.31 -10.96 35.02
N GLU A 12 -8.99 -12.25 35.01
CA GLU A 12 -9.53 -13.19 34.00
C GLU A 12 -11.05 -13.37 34.15
N MET A 13 -11.57 -13.37 35.38
CA MET A 13 -13.02 -13.38 35.59
C MET A 13 -13.69 -12.08 35.15
N ALA A 14 -13.04 -10.93 35.30
CA ALA A 14 -13.56 -9.66 34.80
C ALA A 14 -13.61 -9.65 33.27
N GLU A 15 -12.56 -10.12 32.60
CA GLU A 15 -12.50 -10.26 31.14
C GLU A 15 -13.57 -11.21 30.59
N LEU A 16 -13.79 -12.34 31.27
CA LEU A 16 -14.82 -13.31 30.88
C LEU A 16 -16.24 -12.76 31.05
N ARG A 17 -16.48 -11.98 32.12
CA ARG A 17 -17.76 -11.27 32.33
C ARG A 17 -17.99 -10.22 31.27
N GLU A 18 -16.95 -9.48 30.90
CA GLU A 18 -17.03 -8.46 29.85
C GLU A 18 -17.26 -9.10 28.47
N ALA A 19 -16.57 -10.19 28.14
CA ALA A 19 -16.76 -10.93 26.91
C ALA A 19 -18.17 -11.55 26.81
N PHE A 20 -18.69 -12.09 27.91
CA PHE A 20 -20.06 -12.60 27.99
C PHE A 20 -21.08 -11.48 27.76
N GLY A 21 -20.90 -10.32 28.41
CA GLY A 21 -21.76 -9.15 28.22
C GLY A 21 -21.71 -8.56 26.80
N LYS A 22 -20.60 -8.74 26.07
CA LYS A 22 -20.49 -8.34 24.66
C LYS A 22 -21.21 -9.29 23.69
N VAL A 23 -21.46 -10.53 24.11
CA VAL A 23 -22.10 -11.58 23.30
C VAL A 23 -23.60 -11.67 23.62
N ASP A 24 -24.00 -11.44 24.87
CA ASP A 24 -25.40 -11.29 25.31
C ASP A 24 -25.95 -9.92 24.87
N ILE A 25 -26.21 -9.78 23.57
CA ILE A 25 -26.75 -8.55 22.95
C ILE A 25 -28.14 -8.24 23.53
N SER A 26 -28.91 -9.27 23.86
CA SER A 26 -30.25 -9.12 24.47
C SER A 26 -30.23 -8.67 25.93
N GLY A 27 -29.07 -8.74 26.61
CA GLY A 27 -28.84 -8.26 27.97
C GLY A 27 -29.65 -9.00 29.04
N ASN A 28 -30.06 -10.24 28.75
CA ASN A 28 -30.97 -11.01 29.59
C ASN A 28 -30.24 -11.96 30.57
N GLY A 29 -28.90 -11.97 30.54
CA GLY A 29 -28.04 -12.82 31.35
C GLY A 29 -27.74 -14.19 30.74
N PHE A 30 -28.19 -14.45 29.51
CA PHE A 30 -28.02 -15.73 28.81
C PHE A 30 -27.75 -15.50 27.31
N ILE A 31 -26.83 -16.25 26.73
CA ILE A 31 -26.57 -16.19 25.28
C ILE A 31 -27.52 -17.14 24.57
N ASP A 32 -28.41 -16.59 23.73
CA ASP A 32 -29.33 -17.37 22.91
C ASP A 32 -28.87 -17.54 21.45
N THR A 33 -29.70 -18.24 20.66
CA THR A 33 -29.39 -18.54 19.26
C THR A 33 -29.37 -17.32 18.36
N ASN A 34 -30.10 -16.27 18.71
CA ASN A 34 -30.07 -15.02 17.97
C ASN A 34 -28.82 -14.22 18.33
N ASP A 35 -28.49 -14.14 19.62
CA ASP A 35 -27.28 -13.46 20.12
C ASP A 35 -26.02 -14.06 19.48
N LEU A 36 -25.88 -15.38 19.46
CA LEU A 36 -24.74 -16.05 18.81
C LEU A 36 -24.73 -15.88 17.28
N THR A 37 -25.89 -15.92 16.63
CA THR A 37 -26.00 -15.74 15.17
C THR A 37 -25.64 -14.32 14.76
N GLU A 38 -26.04 -13.31 15.54
CA GLU A 38 -25.72 -11.90 15.29
C GLU A 38 -24.24 -11.61 15.56
N VAL A 39 -23.64 -12.20 16.60
CA VAL A 39 -22.19 -12.11 16.83
C VAL A 39 -21.39 -12.76 15.71
N LEU A 40 -21.81 -13.94 15.22
CA LEU A 40 -21.13 -14.65 14.12
C LEU A 40 -21.31 -13.98 12.76
N LYS A 41 -22.48 -13.38 12.50
CA LYS A 41 -22.68 -12.48 11.34
C LYS A 41 -21.77 -11.26 11.44
N ALA A 42 -21.69 -10.63 12.61
CA ALA A 42 -20.79 -9.48 12.84
C ALA A 42 -19.29 -9.87 12.75
N ALA A 43 -18.96 -11.14 12.97
CA ALA A 43 -17.62 -11.71 12.84
C ALA A 43 -17.30 -12.24 11.42
N ASN A 44 -18.19 -12.01 10.44
CA ASN A 44 -18.04 -12.47 9.05
C ASN A 44 -17.97 -14.00 8.88
N LEU A 45 -18.57 -14.76 9.80
CA LEU A 45 -18.75 -16.21 9.74
C LEU A 45 -20.25 -16.57 9.87
N PRO A 46 -21.11 -16.19 8.91
CA PRO A 46 -22.54 -16.40 9.02
C PRO A 46 -22.86 -17.90 9.02
N LEU A 47 -23.41 -18.40 10.12
CA LEU A 47 -23.92 -19.77 10.20
C LEU A 47 -25.42 -19.79 9.88
N PRO A 48 -25.89 -20.78 9.07
CA PRO A 48 -27.31 -21.03 8.91
C PRO A 48 -27.97 -21.30 10.28
N GLY A 49 -29.16 -20.73 10.52
CA GLY A 49 -29.81 -20.78 11.84
C GLY A 49 -30.05 -22.19 12.40
N TYR A 50 -30.09 -23.23 11.57
CA TYR A 50 -30.15 -24.63 12.03
C TYR A 50 -28.82 -25.12 12.62
N LYS A 51 -27.67 -24.72 12.05
CA LYS A 51 -26.33 -25.03 12.59
C LYS A 51 -26.01 -24.25 13.87
N ALA A 52 -26.47 -23.00 13.97
CA ALA A 52 -26.35 -22.21 15.20
C ALA A 52 -27.15 -22.85 16.36
N ARG A 53 -28.34 -23.39 16.05
CA ARG A 53 -29.14 -24.20 16.98
C ARG A 53 -28.43 -25.49 17.40
N GLU A 54 -27.85 -26.24 16.45
CA GLU A 54 -27.06 -27.44 16.76
C GLU A 54 -25.83 -27.13 17.62
N LEU A 55 -25.13 -26.02 17.35
CA LEU A 55 -23.99 -25.55 18.14
C LEU A 55 -24.40 -25.26 19.58
N ILE A 56 -25.45 -24.46 19.78
CA ILE A 56 -25.93 -24.18 21.14
C ILE A 56 -26.41 -25.46 21.82
N GLN A 57 -27.09 -26.35 21.11
CA GLN A 57 -27.54 -27.63 21.67
C GLN A 57 -26.37 -28.56 22.04
N SER A 58 -25.26 -28.51 21.31
CA SER A 58 -24.04 -29.25 21.62
C SER A 58 -23.22 -28.63 22.76
N LEU A 59 -23.42 -27.33 23.02
CA LEU A 59 -22.67 -26.56 24.02
C LEU A 59 -23.44 -26.42 25.35
N THR A 60 -24.76 -26.68 25.38
CA THR A 60 -25.56 -26.66 26.62
C THR A 60 -25.65 -28.05 27.24
N THR A 61 -25.15 -28.22 28.46
CA THR A 61 -25.25 -29.48 29.22
C THR A 61 -26.66 -29.72 29.78
N THR A 62 -27.43 -28.65 29.95
CA THR A 62 -28.78 -28.66 30.55
C THR A 62 -29.93 -28.72 29.54
N GLY A 63 -29.66 -28.61 28.23
CA GLY A 63 -30.64 -28.80 27.15
C GLY A 63 -31.75 -27.75 27.06
N ASN A 64 -31.58 -26.59 27.72
CA ASN A 64 -32.55 -25.48 27.73
C ASN A 64 -32.42 -24.53 26.51
N GLY A 65 -31.44 -24.76 25.63
CA GLY A 65 -31.21 -23.97 24.41
C GLY A 65 -30.66 -22.56 24.64
N ARG A 66 -30.09 -22.28 25.82
CA ARG A 66 -29.46 -21.00 26.17
C ARG A 66 -28.20 -21.23 27.00
N ILE A 67 -27.12 -20.49 26.72
CA ILE A 67 -25.84 -20.65 27.43
C ILE A 67 -25.81 -19.67 28.61
N SER A 68 -25.73 -20.20 29.83
CA SER A 68 -25.52 -19.40 31.05
C SER A 68 -24.06 -18.99 31.22
N PHE A 69 -23.80 -18.00 32.08
CA PHE A 69 -22.43 -17.54 32.35
C PHE A 69 -21.52 -18.66 32.88
N ASP A 70 -22.04 -19.55 33.73
CA ASP A 70 -21.27 -20.66 34.28
C ASP A 70 -20.97 -21.74 33.22
N GLU A 71 -21.90 -21.99 32.29
CA GLU A 71 -21.67 -22.87 31.13
C GLU A 71 -20.68 -22.24 30.13
N PHE A 72 -20.75 -20.92 29.93
CA PHE A 72 -19.78 -20.18 29.11
C PHE A 72 -18.36 -20.29 29.67
N ILE A 73 -18.20 -20.24 31.00
CA ILE A 73 -16.92 -20.45 31.67
C ILE A 73 -16.41 -21.88 31.45
N SER A 74 -17.28 -22.90 31.58
CA SER A 74 -16.89 -24.29 31.37
C SER A 74 -16.44 -24.55 29.93
N ILE A 75 -17.15 -23.99 28.95
CA ILE A 75 -16.79 -24.02 27.53
C ILE A 75 -15.41 -23.37 27.31
N PHE A 76 -15.15 -22.26 27.99
CA PHE A 76 -13.88 -21.53 27.90
C PHE A 76 -12.69 -22.28 28.52
N GLN A 77 -12.94 -23.16 29.51
CA GLN A 77 -11.93 -24.04 30.10
C GLN A 77 -11.57 -25.19 29.15
N ASP A 78 -12.56 -25.81 28.51
CA ASP A 78 -12.36 -26.95 27.61
C ASP A 78 -11.71 -26.54 26.26
N LEU A 79 -11.84 -25.28 25.84
CA LEU A 79 -11.35 -24.75 24.55
C LEU A 79 -9.93 -24.15 24.57
N LYS A 80 -9.14 -24.34 25.64
CA LYS A 80 -7.78 -23.78 25.74
C LYS A 80 -6.75 -24.33 24.72
N SER A 81 -7.14 -25.20 23.79
CA SER A 81 -6.22 -25.81 22.80
C SER A 81 -6.62 -25.70 21.31
N ASP A 82 -7.64 -24.94 20.91
CA ASP A 82 -8.07 -24.89 19.50
C ASP A 82 -8.00 -23.48 18.86
N ASP A 83 -7.57 -23.43 17.59
CA ASP A 83 -7.30 -22.21 16.81
C ASP A 83 -8.52 -21.28 16.62
N VAL A 84 -9.72 -21.80 16.83
CA VAL A 84 -11.00 -21.07 16.75
C VAL A 84 -11.11 -20.00 17.86
N ALA A 85 -10.57 -20.27 19.06
CA ALA A 85 -10.65 -19.36 20.21
C ALA A 85 -9.76 -18.10 20.04
N LYS A 86 -8.64 -18.21 19.31
CA LYS A 86 -7.78 -17.07 18.97
C LYS A 86 -8.45 -16.12 17.96
N SER A 87 -9.22 -16.67 17.02
CA SER A 87 -9.97 -15.89 16.04
C SER A 87 -11.12 -15.12 16.70
N PHE A 88 -11.87 -15.80 17.59
CA PHE A 88 -12.98 -15.20 18.32
C PHE A 88 -12.52 -14.05 19.27
N ARG A 89 -11.44 -14.26 20.03
CA ARG A 89 -10.83 -13.21 20.89
C ARG A 89 -10.35 -11.98 20.11
N LYS A 90 -9.78 -12.18 18.91
CA LYS A 90 -9.26 -11.09 18.07
C LYS A 90 -10.36 -10.20 17.51
N GLN A 91 -11.58 -10.73 17.34
CA GLN A 91 -12.69 -10.02 16.70
C GLN A 91 -13.52 -9.19 17.68
N ILE A 92 -13.66 -9.62 18.94
CA ILE A 92 -14.38 -8.86 19.98
C ILE A 92 -13.70 -7.51 20.29
N ASN A 93 -12.37 -7.44 20.17
CA ASN A 93 -11.60 -6.22 20.47
C ASN A 93 -11.58 -5.17 19.33
N LYS A 94 -12.22 -5.43 18.19
CA LYS A 94 -12.06 -4.62 16.96
C LYS A 94 -13.20 -3.62 16.71
N LYS A 95 -14.09 -3.37 17.67
CA LYS A 95 -15.41 -2.75 17.42
C LYS A 95 -15.59 -1.33 18.00
N GLU A 96 -14.63 -0.43 17.78
CA GLU A 96 -14.82 1.02 17.99
C GLU A 96 -14.63 1.79 16.67
N GLY A 97 -15.51 2.77 16.40
CA GLY A 97 -15.29 3.82 15.39
C GLY A 97 -15.74 3.54 13.95
N ILE A 98 -16.64 2.58 13.73
CA ILE A 98 -16.97 2.12 12.39
C ILE A 98 -18.40 2.53 11.98
N CYS A 99 -18.53 3.38 10.96
CA CYS A 99 -19.83 3.73 10.36
C CYS A 99 -20.22 2.67 9.30
N ALA A 100 -21.37 2.02 9.45
CA ALA A 100 -21.88 1.02 8.51
C ALA A 100 -22.96 1.63 7.61
N ILE A 101 -22.78 1.55 6.29
CA ILE A 101 -23.79 1.96 5.31
C ILE A 101 -24.41 0.71 4.67
N GLY A 102 -25.75 0.63 4.69
CA GLY A 102 -26.51 -0.39 3.98
C GLY A 102 -26.59 -0.07 2.49
N GLY A 103 -26.27 -1.05 1.64
CA GLY A 103 -26.25 -0.88 0.18
C GLY A 103 -27.64 -0.71 -0.44
N THR A 104 -27.76 0.19 -1.42
CA THR A 104 -29.03 0.56 -2.09
C THR A 104 -29.11 0.13 -3.56
N SER A 105 -28.53 -1.00 -3.96
CA SER A 105 -28.64 -1.48 -5.34
C SER A 105 -28.83 -3.00 -5.44
N GLU A 106 -29.88 -3.39 -6.17
CA GLU A 106 -30.42 -4.76 -6.28
C GLU A 106 -29.51 -5.76 -7.03
N GLN A 107 -28.30 -5.38 -7.45
CA GLN A 107 -27.34 -6.26 -8.12
C GLN A 107 -26.04 -6.51 -7.33
N SER A 108 -25.92 -5.94 -6.13
CA SER A 108 -24.79 -6.17 -5.21
C SER A 108 -25.14 -7.09 -4.04
N SER A 109 -26.17 -7.94 -4.18
CA SER A 109 -26.71 -8.80 -3.13
C SER A 109 -25.81 -10.03 -2.82
N ALA A 110 -24.59 -9.76 -2.36
CA ALA A 110 -23.76 -10.67 -1.57
C ALA A 110 -23.01 -9.88 -0.46
N GLY A 111 -23.78 -9.14 0.35
CA GLY A 111 -23.54 -9.01 1.79
C GLY A 111 -22.21 -8.44 2.31
N THR A 112 -21.55 -7.51 1.62
CA THR A 112 -20.37 -6.82 2.20
C THR A 112 -20.77 -5.47 2.78
N GLN A 113 -20.97 -5.41 4.10
CA GLN A 113 -21.00 -4.13 4.82
C GLN A 113 -19.57 -3.58 4.85
N HIS A 114 -19.29 -2.59 3.99
CA HIS A 114 -18.01 -1.89 4.01
C HIS A 114 -18.10 -0.69 4.94
N SER A 115 -17.11 -0.58 5.80
CA SER A 115 -17.17 0.24 6.98
C SER A 115 -15.87 1.04 7.05
N TYR A 116 -15.93 2.35 7.29
CA TYR A 116 -14.78 3.23 7.17
C TYR A 116 -14.54 4.06 8.45
N SER A 117 -13.31 4.56 8.62
CA SER A 117 -12.89 5.34 9.79
C SER A 117 -13.12 6.83 9.53
N GLU A 118 -13.91 7.46 10.41
CA GLU A 118 -14.13 8.91 10.41
C GLU A 118 -12.85 9.66 10.74
N GLU A 119 -12.00 9.09 11.59
CA GLU A 119 -10.72 9.64 11.98
C GLU A 119 -9.76 9.72 10.78
N GLU A 120 -9.70 8.65 9.97
CA GLU A 120 -8.94 8.63 8.71
C GLU A 120 -9.47 9.68 7.72
N LYS A 121 -10.80 9.81 7.57
CA LYS A 121 -11.40 10.84 6.71
C LYS A 121 -10.99 12.24 7.16
N TYR A 122 -11.16 12.54 8.45
CA TYR A 122 -10.83 13.84 9.03
C TYR A 122 -9.36 14.19 8.81
N ALA A 123 -8.47 13.23 9.07
CA ALA A 123 -7.03 13.37 8.85
C ALA A 123 -6.67 13.64 7.39
N PHE A 124 -7.23 12.87 6.46
CA PHE A 124 -6.90 12.98 5.03
C PHE A 124 -7.46 14.26 4.42
N VAL A 125 -8.65 14.72 4.82
CA VAL A 125 -9.21 16.00 4.36
C VAL A 125 -8.29 17.15 4.76
N ASN A 126 -7.86 17.21 6.03
CA ASN A 126 -6.95 18.26 6.48
C ASN A 126 -5.60 18.23 5.76
N TRP A 127 -5.08 17.03 5.52
CA TRP A 127 -3.85 16.85 4.74
C TRP A 127 -4.00 17.35 3.30
N ILE A 128 -5.07 16.96 2.60
CA ILE A 128 -5.33 17.39 1.21
C ILE A 128 -5.54 18.89 1.14
N ASN A 129 -6.32 19.47 2.08
CA ASN A 129 -6.54 20.91 2.16
C ASN A 129 -5.21 21.67 2.29
N LYS A 130 -4.27 21.13 3.08
CA LYS A 130 -2.95 21.74 3.26
C LYS A 130 -2.04 21.55 2.05
N ALA A 131 -2.01 20.34 1.49
CA ALA A 131 -1.17 19.98 0.35
C ALA A 131 -1.57 20.74 -0.93
N LEU A 132 -2.87 20.90 -1.16
CA LEU A 132 -3.43 21.50 -2.37
C LEU A 132 -3.96 22.93 -2.15
N GLU A 133 -3.64 23.57 -1.02
CA GLU A 133 -4.10 24.92 -0.63
C GLU A 133 -3.87 25.97 -1.74
N LYS A 134 -2.75 25.84 -2.47
CA LYS A 134 -2.31 26.77 -3.52
C LYS A 134 -2.56 26.26 -4.94
N ASP A 135 -3.10 25.06 -5.11
CA ASP A 135 -3.29 24.48 -6.44
C ASP A 135 -4.48 25.15 -7.15
N PRO A 136 -4.28 25.72 -8.36
CA PRO A 136 -5.34 26.43 -9.07
C PRO A 136 -6.45 25.51 -9.59
N ASP A 137 -6.17 24.22 -9.83
CA ASP A 137 -7.08 23.27 -10.44
C ASP A 137 -8.03 22.62 -9.41
N CYS A 138 -7.71 22.69 -8.12
CA CYS A 138 -8.51 22.14 -7.03
C CYS A 138 -9.37 23.19 -6.27
N LYS A 139 -9.35 24.46 -6.69
CA LYS A 139 -10.08 25.56 -6.01
C LYS A 139 -11.60 25.39 -5.96
N HIS A 140 -12.18 24.54 -6.81
CA HIS A 140 -13.61 24.25 -6.80
C HIS A 140 -14.04 23.33 -5.66
N VAL A 141 -13.08 22.63 -5.02
CA VAL A 141 -13.35 21.65 -3.95
C VAL A 141 -12.52 21.89 -2.68
N VAL A 142 -11.37 22.56 -2.76
CA VAL A 142 -10.52 22.89 -1.60
C VAL A 142 -10.78 24.33 -1.12
N PRO A 143 -11.00 24.57 0.18
CA PRO A 143 -10.95 23.61 1.29
C PRO A 143 -12.24 22.80 1.47
N MET A 144 -12.10 21.49 1.68
CA MET A 144 -13.19 20.57 2.05
C MET A 144 -13.44 20.62 3.57
N ASN A 145 -14.68 20.35 4.01
CA ASN A 145 -14.98 20.23 5.43
C ASN A 145 -14.73 18.80 5.93
N PRO A 146 -13.77 18.58 6.88
CA PRO A 146 -13.41 17.25 7.36
C PRO A 146 -14.52 16.53 8.17
N GLU A 147 -15.51 17.26 8.67
CA GLU A 147 -16.66 16.72 9.42
C GLU A 147 -17.78 16.20 8.51
N THR A 148 -17.65 16.37 7.19
CA THR A 148 -18.69 16.03 6.21
C THR A 148 -18.17 15.00 5.19
N ASP A 149 -19.05 14.61 4.27
CA ASP A 149 -18.71 13.69 3.18
C ASP A 149 -18.15 14.40 1.93
N ASP A 150 -17.76 15.68 2.07
CA ASP A 150 -17.17 16.50 1.00
C ASP A 150 -16.03 15.78 0.28
N LEU A 151 -15.18 15.04 1.01
CA LEU A 151 -14.08 14.26 0.45
C LEU A 151 -14.55 13.31 -0.67
N PHE A 152 -15.63 12.58 -0.42
CA PHE A 152 -16.10 11.53 -1.32
C PHE A 152 -16.70 12.11 -2.60
N GLN A 153 -17.25 13.32 -2.53
CA GLN A 153 -17.71 14.06 -3.71
C GLN A 153 -16.53 14.72 -4.45
N ALA A 154 -15.58 15.31 -3.72
CA ALA A 154 -14.45 16.04 -4.27
C ALA A 154 -13.50 15.17 -5.11
N VAL A 155 -13.38 13.88 -4.80
CA VAL A 155 -12.55 12.94 -5.58
C VAL A 155 -13.25 12.44 -6.86
N GLY A 156 -14.55 12.63 -6.99
CA GLY A 156 -15.38 12.02 -8.03
C GLY A 156 -15.07 12.47 -9.46
N ASP A 157 -14.40 13.63 -9.63
CA ASP A 157 -13.93 14.12 -10.92
C ASP A 157 -12.50 13.66 -11.30
N GLY A 158 -11.80 13.00 -10.38
CA GLY A 158 -10.45 12.49 -10.51
C GLY A 158 -9.32 13.53 -10.46
N ILE A 159 -9.60 14.84 -10.34
CA ILE A 159 -8.58 15.90 -10.32
C ILE A 159 -7.78 15.83 -9.02
N VAL A 160 -8.46 15.79 -7.87
CA VAL A 160 -7.81 15.71 -6.54
C VAL A 160 -6.90 14.49 -6.46
N LEU A 161 -7.35 13.33 -6.94
CA LEU A 161 -6.55 12.10 -6.95
C LEU A 161 -5.30 12.23 -7.81
N CYS A 162 -5.41 12.77 -9.03
CA CYS A 162 -4.25 13.01 -9.89
C CYS A 162 -3.23 13.95 -9.22
N LYS A 163 -3.70 15.02 -8.59
CA LYS A 163 -2.85 16.00 -7.90
C LYS A 163 -2.16 15.42 -6.67
N MET A 164 -2.88 14.63 -5.88
CA MET A 164 -2.30 13.93 -4.73
C MET A 164 -1.25 12.89 -5.14
N ILE A 165 -1.43 12.21 -6.28
CA ILE A 165 -0.40 11.31 -6.81
C ILE A 165 0.88 12.07 -7.15
N ASN A 166 0.78 13.21 -7.85
CA ASN A 166 1.94 14.06 -8.15
C ASN A 166 2.56 14.70 -6.89
N PHE A 167 1.75 15.01 -5.88
CA PHE A 167 2.25 15.51 -4.60
C PHE A 167 3.08 14.45 -3.88
N SER A 168 2.63 13.19 -3.87
CA SER A 168 3.37 12.08 -3.27
C SER A 168 4.59 11.63 -4.08
N VAL A 169 4.45 11.56 -5.40
CA VAL A 169 5.52 11.18 -6.33
C VAL A 169 5.52 12.16 -7.51
N PRO A 170 6.38 13.19 -7.46
CA PRO A 170 6.47 14.19 -8.53
C PRO A 170 6.67 13.58 -9.91
N ASP A 171 6.18 14.26 -10.95
CA ASP A 171 6.30 13.87 -12.35
C ASP A 171 5.62 12.53 -12.74
N THR A 172 4.80 11.93 -11.88
CA THR A 172 4.08 10.69 -12.21
C THR A 172 3.02 10.88 -13.29
N ILE A 173 2.30 12.00 -13.23
CA ILE A 173 1.23 12.39 -14.16
C ILE A 173 1.61 13.71 -14.83
N ASP A 174 1.63 13.73 -16.16
CA ASP A 174 1.68 14.97 -16.91
C ASP A 174 0.34 15.68 -16.81
N GLU A 175 0.31 16.81 -16.09
CA GLU A 175 -0.92 17.53 -15.79
C GLU A 175 -1.65 18.06 -17.03
N ARG A 176 -0.99 18.19 -18.18
CA ARG A 176 -1.63 18.58 -19.45
C ARG A 176 -2.66 17.55 -19.91
N THR A 177 -2.52 16.31 -19.45
CA THR A 177 -3.44 15.21 -19.78
C THR A 177 -4.72 15.21 -18.93
N ILE A 178 -4.72 15.91 -17.79
CA ILE A 178 -5.88 16.01 -16.89
C ILE A 178 -6.95 16.89 -17.55
N ASN A 179 -8.18 16.39 -17.60
CA ASN A 179 -9.32 17.18 -18.02
C ASN A 179 -9.73 18.10 -16.84
N LYS A 180 -9.56 19.41 -17.00
CA LYS A 180 -9.74 20.41 -15.92
C LYS A 180 -10.98 21.31 -16.07
N LYS A 181 -11.61 21.34 -17.24
CA LYS A 181 -12.73 22.26 -17.57
C LYS A 181 -13.83 21.54 -18.32
N LYS A 182 -15.09 21.96 -18.11
CA LYS A 182 -16.30 21.43 -18.79
C LYS A 182 -16.36 19.90 -18.77
N LEU A 183 -16.32 19.35 -17.56
CA LEU A 183 -16.27 17.91 -17.34
C LEU A 183 -17.57 17.23 -17.78
N THR A 184 -17.44 16.32 -18.74
CA THR A 184 -18.47 15.36 -19.12
C THR A 184 -18.24 14.03 -18.40
N PRO A 185 -19.24 13.14 -18.32
CA PRO A 185 -19.06 11.80 -17.76
C PRO A 185 -17.88 11.03 -18.36
N PHE A 186 -17.65 11.20 -19.67
CA PHE A 186 -16.51 10.60 -20.36
C PHE A 186 -15.18 11.16 -19.89
N THR A 187 -15.03 12.49 -19.81
CA THR A 187 -13.77 13.11 -19.36
C THR A 187 -13.47 12.87 -17.89
N ILE A 188 -14.49 12.69 -17.05
CA ILE A 188 -14.35 12.27 -15.65
C ILE A 188 -13.82 10.85 -15.59
N GLN A 189 -14.42 9.93 -16.35
CA GLN A 189 -13.94 8.56 -16.46
C GLN A 189 -12.47 8.49 -16.89
N GLU A 190 -12.05 9.33 -17.85
CA GLU A 190 -10.65 9.43 -18.27
C GLU A 190 -9.72 9.92 -17.14
N ASN A 191 -10.11 10.93 -16.37
CA ASN A 191 -9.33 11.41 -15.21
C ASN A 191 -9.18 10.30 -14.15
N LEU A 192 -10.25 9.57 -13.87
CA LEU A 192 -10.24 8.49 -12.89
C LEU A 192 -9.40 7.29 -13.35
N ASN A 193 -9.47 6.95 -14.64
CA ASN A 193 -8.56 5.95 -15.23
C ASN A 193 -7.10 6.38 -15.14
N LEU A 194 -6.81 7.66 -15.44
CA LEU A 194 -5.48 8.23 -15.29
C LEU A 194 -4.99 8.13 -13.85
N ALA A 195 -5.82 8.50 -12.87
CA ALA A 195 -5.49 8.40 -11.45
C ALA A 195 -5.22 6.94 -11.02
N LEU A 196 -6.13 6.00 -11.35
CA LEU A 196 -5.99 4.59 -10.97
C LEU A 196 -4.75 3.93 -11.57
N ASN A 197 -4.51 4.12 -12.87
CA ASN A 197 -3.36 3.52 -13.53
C ASN A 197 -2.04 4.16 -13.08
N SER A 198 -2.05 5.45 -12.73
CA SER A 198 -0.88 6.13 -12.18
C SER A 198 -0.59 5.73 -10.73
N ALA A 199 -1.62 5.56 -9.90
CA ALA A 199 -1.51 4.98 -8.56
C ALA A 199 -0.92 3.56 -8.63
N SER A 200 -1.41 2.73 -9.56
CA SER A 200 -0.84 1.40 -9.81
C SER A 200 0.65 1.47 -10.18
N ALA A 201 1.04 2.42 -11.03
CA ALA A 201 2.41 2.56 -11.50
C ALA A 201 3.41 3.00 -10.40
N ILE A 202 2.93 3.67 -9.34
CA ILE A 202 3.73 4.00 -8.15
C ILE A 202 3.69 2.90 -7.08
N GLY A 203 2.98 1.79 -7.33
CA GLY A 203 2.94 0.63 -6.44
C GLY A 203 1.70 0.51 -5.57
N CYS A 204 0.65 1.33 -5.77
CA CYS A 204 -0.61 1.15 -5.06
C CYS A 204 -1.33 -0.12 -5.54
N HIS A 205 -1.90 -0.86 -4.60
CA HIS A 205 -2.80 -1.95 -4.89
C HIS A 205 -4.20 -1.43 -5.20
N VAL A 206 -4.53 -1.37 -6.50
CA VAL A 206 -5.80 -0.87 -7.03
C VAL A 206 -6.68 -1.99 -7.62
N VAL A 207 -6.36 -3.25 -7.31
CA VAL A 207 -7.19 -4.38 -7.76
C VAL A 207 -8.55 -4.31 -7.08
N ASN A 208 -9.62 -4.46 -7.87
CA ASN A 208 -11.02 -4.28 -7.44
C ASN A 208 -11.44 -2.83 -7.16
N ILE A 209 -10.70 -1.85 -7.67
CA ILE A 209 -11.13 -0.44 -7.68
C ILE A 209 -11.37 -0.02 -9.14
N GLY A 210 -12.63 0.22 -9.50
CA GLY A 210 -13.03 0.79 -10.76
C GLY A 210 -13.12 2.31 -10.70
N ALA A 211 -13.07 2.97 -11.87
CA ALA A 211 -13.31 4.40 -11.95
C ALA A 211 -14.73 4.76 -11.48
N GLU A 212 -15.74 3.93 -11.77
CA GLU A 212 -17.11 4.21 -11.29
C GLU A 212 -17.21 4.17 -9.76
N ASP A 213 -16.45 3.29 -9.10
CA ASP A 213 -16.41 3.24 -7.63
C ASP A 213 -15.89 4.54 -7.00
N LEU A 214 -14.90 5.16 -7.66
CA LEU A 214 -14.33 6.44 -7.23
C LEU A 214 -15.25 7.62 -7.60
N LYS A 215 -15.93 7.53 -8.75
CA LYS A 215 -16.93 8.52 -9.18
C LYS A 215 -18.13 8.57 -8.26
N GLU A 216 -18.58 7.40 -7.79
CA GLU A 216 -19.63 7.26 -6.75
C GLU A 216 -19.12 7.64 -5.35
N GLY A 217 -17.82 7.84 -5.17
CA GLY A 217 -17.24 8.25 -3.90
C GLY A 217 -17.29 7.15 -2.82
N LYS A 218 -17.16 5.86 -3.18
CA LYS A 218 -17.25 4.76 -2.21
C LYS A 218 -16.24 4.93 -1.07
N PRO A 219 -16.67 5.18 0.18
CA PRO A 219 -15.77 5.67 1.24
C PRO A 219 -14.53 4.82 1.51
N TYR A 220 -14.73 3.50 1.66
CA TYR A 220 -13.66 2.55 1.97
C TYR A 220 -12.62 2.43 0.83
N LEU A 221 -13.03 2.58 -0.43
CA LEU A 221 -12.13 2.53 -1.59
C LEU A 221 -11.35 3.84 -1.73
N VAL A 222 -12.03 4.97 -1.56
CA VAL A 222 -11.41 6.31 -1.60
C VAL A 222 -10.37 6.45 -0.50
N LEU A 223 -10.73 6.16 0.76
CA LEU A 223 -9.80 6.24 1.88
C LEU A 223 -8.65 5.23 1.77
N GLY A 224 -8.94 4.01 1.32
CA GLY A 224 -7.92 2.98 1.08
C GLY A 224 -6.90 3.38 0.01
N LEU A 225 -7.35 4.02 -1.08
CA LEU A 225 -6.48 4.52 -2.14
C LEU A 225 -5.68 5.74 -1.66
N LEU A 226 -6.33 6.73 -1.05
CA LEU A 226 -5.67 7.92 -0.52
C LEU A 226 -4.60 7.57 0.51
N TRP A 227 -4.88 6.64 1.43
CA TRP A 227 -3.89 6.18 2.39
C TRP A 227 -2.65 5.62 1.70
N GLN A 228 -2.82 4.76 0.69
CA GLN A 228 -1.69 4.18 -0.04
C GLN A 228 -0.86 5.27 -0.74
N VAL A 229 -1.52 6.24 -1.39
CA VAL A 229 -0.84 7.36 -2.06
C VAL A 229 -0.10 8.24 -1.05
N ILE A 230 -0.73 8.61 0.07
CA ILE A 230 -0.13 9.42 1.13
C ILE A 230 1.07 8.69 1.75
N LYS A 231 0.92 7.40 2.05
CA LYS A 231 1.97 6.58 2.66
C LYS A 231 3.21 6.51 1.77
N ILE A 232 3.06 6.34 0.46
CA ILE A 232 4.18 6.33 -0.48
C ILE A 232 4.95 7.66 -0.41
N GLY A 233 4.24 8.79 -0.42
CA GLY A 233 4.87 10.11 -0.35
C GLY A 233 5.58 10.37 0.99
N LEU A 234 4.93 10.00 2.11
CA LEU A 234 5.53 10.17 3.44
C LEU A 234 6.80 9.34 3.63
N PHE A 235 6.89 8.17 3.01
CA PHE A 235 8.00 7.25 3.21
C PHE A 235 9.09 7.36 2.15
N ALA A 236 8.90 8.20 1.13
CA ALA A 236 9.81 8.32 0.01
C ALA A 236 11.25 8.67 0.44
N ASP A 237 11.42 9.51 1.47
CA ASP A 237 12.73 9.97 1.96
C ASP A 237 13.22 9.23 3.22
N ILE A 238 12.49 8.20 3.64
CA ILE A 238 12.83 7.34 4.80
C ILE A 238 13.64 6.15 4.31
N GLU A 239 14.74 6.44 3.63
CA GLU A 239 15.66 5.47 3.06
C GLU A 239 17.09 6.05 3.09
N ILE A 240 18.08 5.21 3.39
CA ILE A 240 19.47 5.64 3.57
C ILE A 240 20.04 6.26 2.28
N SER A 241 19.64 5.76 1.11
CA SER A 241 20.09 6.27 -0.19
C SER A 241 19.66 7.72 -0.47
N ARG A 242 18.60 8.18 0.20
CA ARG A 242 18.06 9.55 0.09
C ARG A 242 18.42 10.42 1.29
N ASN A 243 18.53 9.81 2.47
CA ASN A 243 18.89 10.49 3.71
C ASN A 243 20.02 9.72 4.42
N GLU A 244 21.26 10.06 4.07
CA GLU A 244 22.46 9.45 4.63
C GLU A 244 22.57 9.60 6.16
N ALA A 245 21.88 10.58 6.76
CA ALA A 245 21.90 10.78 8.20
C ALA A 245 21.27 9.59 8.96
N LEU A 246 20.43 8.78 8.30
CA LEU A 246 19.87 7.54 8.84
C LEU A 246 20.94 6.53 9.28
N ILE A 247 22.17 6.63 8.76
CA ILE A 247 23.27 5.76 9.16
C ILE A 247 23.62 5.93 10.65
N ALA A 248 23.31 7.09 11.24
CA ALA A 248 23.45 7.31 12.69
C ALA A 248 22.60 6.35 13.53
N LEU A 249 21.61 5.68 12.93
CA LEU A 249 20.78 4.69 13.59
C LEU A 249 21.44 3.32 13.70
N LEU A 250 22.58 3.08 13.06
CA LEU A 250 23.29 1.80 13.10
C LEU A 250 23.65 1.40 14.54
N ARG A 251 23.41 0.14 14.91
CA ARG A 251 23.68 -0.38 16.26
C ARG A 251 25.03 -1.09 16.30
N GLU A 252 25.60 -1.21 17.48
CA GLU A 252 26.84 -1.97 17.67
C GLU A 252 26.68 -3.41 17.18
N GLY A 253 27.59 -3.84 16.30
CA GLY A 253 27.63 -5.18 15.73
C GLY A 253 26.70 -5.43 14.53
N GLU A 254 25.97 -4.40 14.07
CA GLU A 254 25.12 -4.48 12.88
C GLU A 254 25.86 -3.94 11.64
N SER A 255 25.63 -4.55 10.48
CA SER A 255 26.16 -4.06 9.21
C SER A 255 25.24 -3.01 8.57
N LEU A 256 25.79 -2.16 7.69
CA LEU A 256 24.98 -1.21 6.91
C LEU A 256 23.90 -1.92 6.08
N GLU A 257 24.22 -3.11 5.55
CA GLU A 257 23.29 -3.93 4.78
C GLU A 257 22.08 -4.38 5.61
N ASP A 258 22.26 -4.67 6.89
CA ASP A 258 21.16 -5.02 7.79
C ASP A 258 20.22 -3.83 8.03
N LEU A 259 20.79 -2.62 8.16
CA LEU A 259 20.01 -1.40 8.29
C LEU A 259 19.24 -1.07 7.00
N MET A 260 19.86 -1.28 5.84
CA MET A 260 19.24 -1.09 4.52
C MET A 260 18.08 -2.05 4.28
N LYS A 261 18.04 -3.21 4.92
CA LYS A 261 16.94 -4.19 4.79
C LYS A 261 15.68 -3.81 5.58
N LEU A 262 15.76 -2.81 6.46
CA LEU A 262 14.63 -2.41 7.27
C LEU A 262 13.55 -1.74 6.42
N SER A 263 12.28 -2.00 6.79
CA SER A 263 11.16 -1.27 6.23
C SER A 263 11.19 0.20 6.70
N PRO A 264 10.57 1.13 5.97
CA PRO A 264 10.43 2.51 6.42
C PRO A 264 9.78 2.61 7.82
N GLU A 265 8.83 1.73 8.14
CA GLU A 265 8.22 1.66 9.47
C GLU A 265 9.22 1.28 10.56
N ASP A 266 10.07 0.29 10.29
CA ASP A 266 11.10 -0.15 11.24
C ASP A 266 12.19 0.92 11.41
N LEU A 267 12.56 1.62 10.33
CA LEU A 267 13.47 2.77 10.38
C LEU A 267 12.89 3.91 11.22
N LEU A 268 11.61 4.24 11.06
CA LEU A 268 10.93 5.24 11.89
C LEU A 268 10.87 4.83 13.36
N LEU A 269 10.57 3.57 13.65
CA LEU A 269 10.56 3.05 15.03
C LEU A 269 11.96 3.14 15.65
N ARG A 270 12.98 2.83 14.86
CA ARG A 270 14.38 2.92 15.28
C ARG A 270 14.83 4.36 15.51
N TRP A 271 14.43 5.27 14.63
CA TRP A 271 14.65 6.71 14.76
C TRP A 271 13.98 7.29 16.01
N ALA A 272 12.71 6.97 16.24
CA ALA A 272 12.00 7.43 17.42
C ALA A 272 12.68 6.93 18.70
N ASN A 273 13.08 5.65 18.73
CA ASN A 273 13.80 5.07 19.86
C ASN A 273 15.19 5.66 20.07
N TYR A 274 15.93 5.98 19.01
CA TYR A 274 17.22 6.67 19.11
C TYR A 274 17.08 7.98 19.91
N HIS A 275 16.07 8.80 19.57
CA HIS A 275 15.81 10.06 20.27
C HIS A 275 15.25 9.85 21.68
N LEU A 276 14.36 8.88 21.89
CA LEU A 276 13.84 8.55 23.22
C LEU A 276 14.94 8.07 24.17
N GLU A 277 15.86 7.23 23.69
CA GLU A 277 17.03 6.76 24.46
C GLU A 277 17.93 7.94 24.85
N ASN A 278 18.20 8.86 23.93
CA ASN A 278 18.96 10.09 24.21
C ASN A 278 18.23 11.01 25.21
N ALA A 279 16.90 10.93 25.29
CA ALA A 279 16.09 11.62 26.30
C ALA A 279 16.04 10.88 27.65
N GLY A 280 16.69 9.73 27.79
CA GLY A 280 16.61 8.88 28.99
C GLY A 280 15.25 8.19 29.17
N CYS A 281 14.48 8.03 28.10
CA CYS A 281 13.16 7.40 28.11
C CYS A 281 13.23 5.91 27.72
N ASN A 282 12.18 5.16 28.08
CA ASN A 282 12.05 3.77 27.65
C ASN A 282 11.75 3.67 26.15
N LYS A 283 12.21 2.57 25.53
CA LYS A 283 11.91 2.27 24.12
C LYS A 283 10.43 1.95 23.93
N VAL A 284 9.91 2.37 22.78
CA VAL A 284 8.59 1.96 22.27
C VAL A 284 8.75 0.87 21.23
N ASN A 285 7.78 -0.03 21.14
CA ASN A 285 7.80 -1.16 20.18
C ASN A 285 6.76 -0.98 19.07
N ASN A 286 5.87 0.00 19.19
CA ASN A 286 4.83 0.29 18.22
C ASN A 286 4.37 1.76 18.35
N PHE A 287 3.69 2.26 17.32
CA PHE A 287 3.01 3.56 17.33
C PHE A 287 1.51 3.41 17.60
N SER A 288 1.14 2.53 18.53
CA SER A 288 -0.25 2.33 18.96
C SER A 288 -0.38 2.35 20.48
N SER A 289 -0.18 1.23 21.17
CA SER A 289 -0.31 1.14 22.64
C SER A 289 0.74 1.96 23.38
N ASP A 290 1.97 1.99 22.86
CA ASP A 290 3.13 2.52 23.59
C ASP A 290 3.20 4.06 23.57
N ILE A 291 2.34 4.71 22.76
CA ILE A 291 2.31 6.17 22.58
C ILE A 291 1.02 6.83 23.09
N LYS A 292 0.04 6.04 23.57
CA LYS A 292 -1.31 6.52 23.94
C LYS A 292 -1.30 7.63 24.97
N ASP A 293 -0.36 7.55 25.90
CA ASP A 293 -0.24 8.48 27.01
C ASP A 293 0.45 9.79 26.63
N SER A 294 0.85 9.95 25.35
CA SER A 294 1.57 11.11 24.80
C SER A 294 2.93 11.42 25.42
N ARG A 295 3.43 10.62 26.39
CA ARG A 295 4.71 10.90 27.06
C ARG A 295 5.88 10.73 26.11
N ALA A 296 5.91 9.62 25.38
CA ALA A 296 6.91 9.38 24.35
C ALA A 296 6.94 10.51 23.32
N TYR A 297 5.77 11.00 22.89
CA TYR A 297 5.69 12.12 21.94
C TYR A 297 6.24 13.43 22.51
N TYR A 298 5.96 13.78 23.75
CA TYR A 298 6.55 14.97 24.37
C TYR A 298 8.08 14.94 24.35
N HIS A 299 8.66 13.81 24.76
CA HIS A 299 10.10 13.65 24.78
C HIS A 299 10.70 13.65 23.37
N LEU A 300 10.05 12.99 22.42
CA LEU A 300 10.46 12.97 21.02
C LEU A 300 10.42 14.38 20.40
N LEU A 301 9.30 15.10 20.53
CA LEU A 301 9.16 16.48 20.05
C LEU A 301 10.24 17.38 20.65
N ASN A 302 10.52 17.24 21.94
CA ASN A 302 11.57 18.02 22.59
C ASN A 302 12.96 17.67 22.07
N GLN A 303 13.26 16.41 21.72
CA GLN A 303 14.57 16.04 21.15
C GLN A 303 14.76 16.58 19.74
N VAL A 304 13.75 16.46 18.89
CA VAL A 304 13.86 16.82 17.46
C VAL A 304 13.67 18.31 17.20
N ALA A 305 13.10 19.06 18.15
CA ALA A 305 12.87 20.49 17.99
C ALA A 305 14.20 21.26 17.84
N PRO A 306 14.32 22.17 16.85
CA PRO A 306 15.52 22.96 16.63
C PRO A 306 15.99 23.68 17.88
N LYS A 307 17.28 23.54 18.20
CA LYS A 307 17.91 24.14 19.39
C LYS A 307 18.45 25.55 19.16
N GLY A 308 18.53 25.99 17.90
CA GLY A 308 19.13 27.26 17.51
C GLY A 308 20.65 27.19 17.29
N ASP A 309 21.20 25.98 17.20
CA ASP A 309 22.62 25.73 16.95
C ASP A 309 22.98 25.85 15.45
N GLU A 310 21.97 25.79 14.57
CA GLU A 310 22.12 25.88 13.11
C GLU A 310 21.82 27.30 12.62
N GLU A 311 22.68 27.81 11.74
CA GLU A 311 22.59 29.19 11.23
C GLU A 311 21.29 29.41 10.44
N GLY A 312 20.48 30.37 10.88
CA GLY A 312 19.22 30.74 10.23
C GLY A 312 17.98 29.94 10.68
N ILE A 313 18.12 28.96 11.58
CA ILE A 313 16.98 28.20 12.12
C ILE A 313 16.70 28.67 13.56
N PRO A 314 15.54 29.31 13.82
CA PRO A 314 15.22 29.78 15.16
C PRO A 314 14.98 28.60 16.11
N ALA A 315 15.42 28.75 17.36
CA ALA A 315 15.17 27.76 18.40
C ALA A 315 13.65 27.65 18.68
N ILE A 316 13.14 26.42 18.75
CA ILE A 316 11.74 26.14 19.10
C ILE A 316 11.73 25.35 20.41
N THR A 317 11.45 26.02 21.52
CA THR A 317 11.37 25.37 22.84
C THR A 317 10.02 24.69 23.03
N ILE A 318 10.01 23.39 23.27
CA ILE A 318 8.79 22.61 23.57
C ILE A 318 8.40 22.81 25.04
N ASP A 319 7.15 23.19 25.29
CA ASP A 319 6.63 23.27 26.66
C ASP A 319 6.24 21.89 27.18
N MET A 320 6.98 21.41 28.18
CA MET A 320 6.78 20.11 28.82
C MET A 320 5.75 20.14 29.95
N SER A 321 5.16 21.31 30.26
CA SER A 321 4.22 21.48 31.36
C SER A 321 2.99 20.58 31.27
N GLY A 322 2.55 20.27 30.03
CA GLY A 322 1.41 19.40 29.75
C GLY A 322 1.62 17.94 30.18
N LEU A 323 2.85 17.49 30.46
CA LEU A 323 3.09 16.17 31.07
C LEU A 323 2.47 16.02 32.47
N ARG A 324 2.12 17.14 33.13
CA ARG A 324 1.44 17.16 34.42
C ARG A 324 -0.07 16.91 34.30
N GLU A 325 -0.62 17.00 33.10
CA GLU A 325 -2.03 16.72 32.87
C GLU A 325 -2.35 15.27 33.18
N LYS A 326 -3.41 15.07 33.97
CA LYS A 326 -3.86 13.74 34.39
C LYS A 326 -4.73 13.07 33.34
N ASP A 327 -5.50 13.88 32.61
CA ASP A 327 -6.35 13.40 31.53
C ASP A 327 -5.53 13.20 30.26
N ASP A 328 -5.58 11.99 29.70
CA ASP A 328 -4.75 11.60 28.56
C ASP A 328 -5.12 12.38 27.29
N VAL A 329 -6.39 12.74 27.11
CA VAL A 329 -6.86 13.50 25.93
C VAL A 329 -6.40 14.94 26.02
N GLN A 330 -6.51 15.58 27.19
CA GLN A 330 -5.97 16.92 27.41
C GLN A 330 -4.45 16.93 27.25
N ARG A 331 -3.75 15.92 27.77
CA ARG A 331 -2.30 15.78 27.59
C ARG A 331 -1.92 15.62 26.11
N ALA A 332 -2.68 14.83 25.36
CA ALA A 332 -2.48 14.69 23.91
C ALA A 332 -2.75 15.99 23.16
N GLU A 333 -3.78 16.77 23.51
CA GLU A 333 -4.04 18.07 22.89
C GLU A 333 -2.90 19.06 23.18
N CYS A 334 -2.42 19.14 24.43
CA CYS A 334 -1.27 19.97 24.76
C CYS A 334 -0.01 19.53 23.98
N MET A 335 0.19 18.22 23.76
CA MET A 335 1.27 17.69 22.93
C MET A 335 1.14 18.14 21.47
N LEU A 336 -0.07 18.06 20.89
CA LEU A 336 -0.35 18.47 19.52
C LEU A 336 -0.20 19.99 19.31
N GLN A 337 -0.47 20.80 20.33
CA GLN A 337 -0.15 22.23 20.32
C GLN A 337 1.36 22.47 20.21
N GLN A 338 2.19 21.65 20.85
CA GLN A 338 3.64 21.74 20.67
C GLN A 338 4.08 21.26 19.29
N ALA A 339 3.45 20.21 18.75
CA ALA A 339 3.68 19.78 17.37
C ALA A 339 3.27 20.87 16.35
N ASP A 340 2.23 21.65 16.62
CA ASP A 340 1.80 22.76 15.77
C ASP A 340 2.84 23.89 15.69
N ARG A 341 3.58 24.14 16.79
CA ARG A 341 4.70 25.09 16.81
C ARG A 341 5.85 24.66 15.91
N LEU A 342 6.02 23.34 15.73
CA LEU A 342 6.94 22.77 14.75
C LEU A 342 6.33 22.74 13.34
N GLY A 343 5.05 23.05 13.19
CA GLY A 343 4.26 22.89 11.97
C GLY A 343 4.11 21.42 11.55
N CYS A 344 3.99 20.52 12.54
CA CYS A 344 3.88 19.07 12.37
C CYS A 344 2.52 18.52 12.84
N ARG A 345 1.58 19.35 13.29
CA ARG A 345 0.21 18.94 13.68
C ARG A 345 -0.59 18.53 12.45
N GLN A 346 -0.39 17.29 12.01
CA GLN A 346 -1.05 16.68 10.85
C GLN A 346 -1.42 15.24 11.19
N PHE A 347 -2.40 14.68 10.48
CA PHE A 347 -2.90 13.29 10.58
C PHE A 347 -3.59 12.86 11.87
N VAL A 348 -3.21 13.36 13.05
CA VAL A 348 -3.76 12.91 14.34
C VAL A 348 -4.50 14.01 15.08
N THR A 349 -5.63 13.65 15.69
CA THR A 349 -6.28 14.40 16.76
C THR A 349 -5.86 13.86 18.13
N ALA A 350 -6.17 14.60 19.21
CA ALA A 350 -5.88 14.16 20.57
C ALA A 350 -6.54 12.80 20.89
N THR A 351 -7.76 12.59 20.38
CA THR A 351 -8.48 11.33 20.52
C THR A 351 -7.80 10.19 19.76
N ASP A 352 -7.23 10.43 18.59
CA ASP A 352 -6.53 9.40 17.79
C ASP A 352 -5.25 8.91 18.45
N VAL A 353 -4.54 9.81 19.14
CA VAL A 353 -3.35 9.48 19.93
C VAL A 353 -3.73 8.56 21.07
N VAL A 354 -4.72 8.94 21.89
CA VAL A 354 -5.16 8.14 23.06
C VAL A 354 -5.79 6.81 22.65
N ARG A 355 -6.51 6.79 21.53
CA ARG A 355 -7.03 5.53 20.94
C ARG A 355 -5.91 4.65 20.39
N GLY A 356 -4.75 5.22 20.06
CA GLY A 356 -3.59 4.50 19.55
C GLY A 356 -3.81 4.02 18.11
N ASN A 357 -4.40 4.85 17.24
CA ASN A 357 -4.60 4.51 15.84
C ASN A 357 -3.24 4.35 15.13
N PRO A 358 -2.82 3.12 14.74
CA PRO A 358 -1.46 2.88 14.28
C PRO A 358 -1.12 3.61 12.97
N LYS A 359 -2.09 3.77 12.06
CA LYS A 359 -1.84 4.41 10.76
C LYS A 359 -1.63 5.91 10.92
N LEU A 360 -2.52 6.58 11.65
CA LEU A 360 -2.45 8.04 11.84
C LEU A 360 -1.22 8.43 12.66
N ASN A 361 -0.91 7.67 13.72
CA ASN A 361 0.28 7.91 14.54
C ASN A 361 1.58 7.65 13.76
N LEU A 362 1.61 6.64 12.90
CA LEU A 362 2.74 6.40 11.99
C LEU A 362 2.91 7.54 10.98
N ALA A 363 1.81 8.06 10.41
CA ALA A 363 1.85 9.20 9.50
C ALA A 363 2.31 10.49 10.19
N PHE A 364 1.86 10.73 11.43
CA PHE A 364 2.34 11.83 12.27
C PHE A 364 3.86 11.74 12.51
N ILE A 365 4.36 10.56 12.85
CA ILE A 365 5.79 10.32 13.06
C ILE A 365 6.59 10.48 11.78
N ALA A 366 6.12 9.97 10.65
CA ALA A 366 6.76 10.15 9.36
C ALA A 366 6.84 11.63 8.96
N ASN A 367 5.76 12.38 9.15
CA ASN A 367 5.74 13.82 8.92
C ASN A 367 6.74 14.56 9.83
N LEU A 368 6.85 14.15 11.10
CA LEU A 368 7.83 14.71 12.02
C LEU A 368 9.26 14.41 11.59
N PHE A 369 9.57 13.17 11.20
CA PHE A 369 10.87 12.76 10.67
C PHE A 369 11.24 13.55 9.42
N ASN A 370 10.35 13.65 8.43
CA ASN A 370 10.62 14.35 7.17
C ASN A 370 10.95 15.83 7.38
N LYS A 371 10.37 16.45 8.42
CA LYS A 371 10.61 17.86 8.71
C LYS A 371 11.80 18.10 9.65
N TYR A 372 11.98 17.21 10.64
CA TYR A 372 13.04 17.31 11.63
C TYR A 372 13.64 15.92 11.91
N PRO A 373 14.53 15.40 11.02
CA PRO A 373 15.23 14.16 11.29
C PRO A 373 16.09 14.25 12.55
N ALA A 374 16.70 15.41 12.79
CA ALA A 374 17.61 15.66 13.91
C ALA A 374 18.71 14.58 14.05
N LEU A 375 19.21 14.11 12.90
CA LEU A 375 20.33 13.17 12.82
C LEU A 375 21.52 13.88 12.18
N HIS A 376 22.72 13.62 12.71
CA HIS A 376 23.95 14.08 12.10
C HIS A 376 24.66 12.92 11.44
N LYS A 377 25.19 13.17 10.23
CA LYS A 377 26.00 12.18 9.52
C LYS A 377 27.20 11.81 10.40
N PRO A 378 27.41 10.52 10.72
CA PRO A 378 28.57 10.12 11.50
C PRO A 378 29.85 10.39 10.70
N GLU A 379 30.88 10.94 11.35
CA GLU A 379 32.20 11.22 10.72
C GLU A 379 33.03 9.95 10.45
N ASN A 380 32.43 8.77 10.63
CA ASN A 380 33.13 7.49 10.62
C ASN A 380 33.74 7.17 9.25
N GLN A 381 35.07 7.03 9.21
CA GLN A 381 35.85 6.79 7.99
C GLN A 381 35.73 5.35 7.46
N ASP A 382 35.15 4.42 8.25
CA ASP A 382 35.04 3.00 7.92
C ASP A 382 33.77 2.64 7.13
N ILE A 383 32.90 3.60 6.83
CA ILE A 383 31.69 3.36 6.01
C ILE A 383 32.07 3.47 4.54
N ASP A 384 31.90 2.38 3.80
CA ASP A 384 32.03 2.40 2.34
C ASP A 384 30.81 3.07 1.70
N TRP A 385 30.90 4.39 1.50
CA TRP A 385 29.87 5.19 0.87
C TRP A 385 29.50 4.73 -0.54
N SER A 386 30.40 4.02 -1.24
CA SER A 386 30.11 3.49 -2.58
C SER A 386 29.14 2.31 -2.56
N SER A 387 28.94 1.67 -1.40
CA SER A 387 27.96 0.59 -1.21
C SER A 387 26.51 1.09 -1.06
N ILE A 388 26.32 2.39 -0.83
CA ILE A 388 25.01 3.06 -0.76
C ILE A 388 24.57 3.45 -2.17
N GLU A 389 24.50 2.48 -3.07
CA GLU A 389 23.82 2.68 -4.35
C GLU A 389 22.31 2.64 -4.10
N GLY A 390 21.63 3.73 -4.46
CA GLY A 390 20.17 3.77 -4.43
C GLY A 390 19.53 2.82 -5.44
N GLU A 391 18.24 2.58 -5.26
CA GLU A 391 17.44 1.74 -6.16
C GLU A 391 17.52 2.23 -7.62
N THR A 392 17.83 1.32 -8.54
CA THR A 392 17.84 1.62 -9.97
C THR A 392 16.40 1.79 -10.51
N ARG A 393 16.26 2.44 -11.67
CA ARG A 393 14.95 2.60 -12.32
C ARG A 393 14.25 1.26 -12.63
N GLU A 394 15.02 0.25 -13.04
CA GLU A 394 14.49 -1.09 -13.35
C GLU A 394 14.00 -1.79 -12.06
N GLU A 395 14.76 -1.71 -10.97
CA GLU A 395 14.37 -2.24 -9.65
C GLU A 395 13.07 -1.61 -9.16
N ARG A 396 12.97 -0.27 -9.19
CA ARG A 396 11.77 0.47 -8.80
C ARG A 396 10.55 0.06 -9.59
N THR A 397 10.72 -0.11 -10.90
CA THR A 397 9.63 -0.51 -11.80
C THR A 397 9.12 -1.90 -11.44
N PHE A 398 10.01 -2.86 -11.19
CA PHE A 398 9.62 -4.20 -10.77
C PHE A 398 8.99 -4.21 -9.39
N ARG A 399 9.53 -3.45 -8.43
CA ARG A 399 8.94 -3.28 -7.10
C ARG A 399 7.51 -2.76 -7.17
N ASN A 400 7.29 -1.66 -7.89
CA ASN A 400 5.96 -1.08 -8.06
C ASN A 400 5.01 -2.03 -8.76
N TRP A 401 5.48 -2.74 -9.80
CA TRP A 401 4.69 -3.77 -10.48
C TRP A 401 4.24 -4.86 -9.50
N MET A 402 5.14 -5.45 -8.71
CA MET A 402 4.78 -6.50 -7.75
C MET A 402 3.80 -5.98 -6.67
N ASN A 403 4.08 -4.82 -6.10
CA ASN A 403 3.23 -4.21 -5.06
C ASN A 403 1.83 -3.89 -5.58
N SER A 404 1.71 -3.43 -6.83
CA SER A 404 0.41 -3.19 -7.46
C SER A 404 -0.45 -4.45 -7.59
N LEU A 405 0.18 -5.62 -7.72
CA LEU A 405 -0.51 -6.92 -7.75
C LEU A 405 -0.99 -7.40 -6.37
N GLY A 406 -0.63 -6.69 -5.30
CA GLY A 406 -1.04 -6.97 -3.93
C GLY A 406 -0.31 -8.15 -3.32
N VAL A 407 0.99 -8.26 -3.55
CA VAL A 407 1.84 -9.26 -2.89
C VAL A 407 1.97 -8.96 -1.40
N ASN A 408 2.13 -10.00 -0.59
CA ASN A 408 2.28 -9.91 0.86
C ASN A 408 3.44 -10.79 1.36
N PRO A 409 4.47 -10.24 2.03
CA PRO A 409 4.63 -8.84 2.42
C PRO A 409 4.82 -7.90 1.23
N CYS A 410 4.59 -6.60 1.47
CA CYS A 410 4.94 -5.56 0.50
C CYS A 410 6.45 -5.56 0.28
N VAL A 411 6.86 -5.43 -0.98
CA VAL A 411 8.28 -5.39 -1.35
C VAL A 411 8.79 -3.96 -1.14
N ASN A 412 9.73 -3.79 -0.23
CA ASN A 412 10.48 -2.55 -0.02
C ASN A 412 11.85 -2.66 -0.72
N HIS A 413 12.51 -3.81 -0.56
CA HIS A 413 13.88 -4.06 -1.02
C HIS A 413 13.92 -5.35 -1.83
N LEU A 414 14.06 -5.23 -3.15
CA LEU A 414 13.88 -6.33 -4.09
C LEU A 414 14.70 -7.59 -3.73
N TYR A 415 15.97 -7.42 -3.38
CA TYR A 415 16.90 -8.53 -3.20
C TYR A 415 16.80 -9.22 -1.85
N SER A 416 16.38 -8.50 -0.80
CA SER A 416 16.15 -9.10 0.52
C SER A 416 14.77 -9.73 0.62
N ASP A 417 13.75 -9.05 0.10
CA ASP A 417 12.34 -9.44 0.31
C ASP A 417 11.94 -10.62 -0.57
N LEU A 418 12.69 -10.90 -1.64
CA LEU A 418 12.51 -12.07 -2.50
C LEU A 418 13.39 -13.26 -2.08
N SER A 419 14.28 -13.10 -1.09
CA SER A 419 15.29 -14.10 -0.71
C SER A 419 14.72 -15.42 -0.17
N ASP A 420 13.44 -15.45 0.23
CA ASP A 420 12.73 -16.67 0.66
C ASP A 420 11.72 -17.20 -0.38
N ALA A 421 11.66 -16.53 -1.55
CA ALA A 421 10.79 -16.79 -2.69
C ALA A 421 9.26 -16.74 -2.43
N LEU A 422 8.79 -16.33 -1.25
CA LEU A 422 7.35 -16.31 -0.96
C LEU A 422 6.56 -15.33 -1.84
N VAL A 423 7.14 -14.16 -2.12
CA VAL A 423 6.59 -13.20 -3.08
C VAL A 423 6.57 -13.79 -4.48
N ILE A 424 7.64 -14.49 -4.88
CA ILE A 424 7.75 -15.13 -6.20
C ILE A 424 6.65 -16.19 -6.40
N PHE A 425 6.33 -16.99 -5.38
CA PHE A 425 5.22 -17.93 -5.45
C PHE A 425 3.87 -17.25 -5.67
N GLN A 426 3.60 -16.14 -4.99
CA GLN A 426 2.37 -15.36 -5.23
C GLN A 426 2.33 -14.84 -6.67
N LEU A 427 3.45 -14.37 -7.21
CA LEU A 427 3.54 -13.93 -8.60
C LEU A 427 3.27 -15.07 -9.58
N TYR A 428 3.74 -16.29 -9.31
CA TYR A 428 3.40 -17.47 -10.12
C TYR A 428 1.88 -17.69 -10.20
N GLU A 429 1.16 -17.58 -9.09
CA GLU A 429 -0.31 -17.68 -9.11
C GLU A 429 -0.95 -16.56 -9.94
N LYS A 430 -0.43 -15.32 -9.85
CA LYS A 430 -0.92 -14.19 -10.67
C LYS A 430 -0.72 -14.41 -12.17
N ILE A 431 0.27 -15.21 -12.57
CA ILE A 431 0.50 -15.60 -13.97
C ILE A 431 -0.09 -16.97 -14.32
N LYS A 432 -1.05 -17.47 -13.54
CA LYS A 432 -1.75 -18.74 -13.74
C LYS A 432 -0.83 -19.97 -13.74
N VAL A 433 0.28 -19.92 -12.99
CA VAL A 433 1.17 -21.07 -12.74
C VAL A 433 0.87 -21.62 -11.33
N PRO A 434 0.36 -22.86 -11.20
CA PRO A 434 0.03 -23.44 -9.90
C PRO A 434 1.26 -23.61 -9.00
N VAL A 435 1.09 -23.29 -7.70
CA VAL A 435 2.09 -23.50 -6.66
C VAL A 435 1.56 -24.54 -5.66
N ASP A 436 2.37 -25.56 -5.35
CA ASP A 436 2.07 -26.49 -4.27
C ASP A 436 2.56 -25.93 -2.94
N TRP A 437 1.66 -25.25 -2.23
CA TRP A 437 1.93 -24.63 -0.94
C TRP A 437 2.30 -25.62 0.18
N ASN A 438 2.10 -26.92 0.00
CA ASN A 438 2.55 -27.93 0.96
C ASN A 438 4.07 -28.13 0.90
N ARG A 439 4.72 -27.80 -0.23
CA ARG A 439 6.17 -27.82 -0.39
C ARG A 439 6.84 -26.52 0.04
N VAL A 440 6.07 -25.47 0.30
CA VAL A 440 6.57 -24.12 0.62
C VAL A 440 6.79 -23.95 2.13
N ASN A 441 8.02 -23.64 2.52
CA ASN A 441 8.36 -23.33 3.90
C ASN A 441 7.98 -21.89 4.25
N LYS A 442 7.24 -21.69 5.35
CA LYS A 442 6.73 -20.36 5.78
C LYS A 442 7.48 -19.86 7.03
N PRO A 443 7.61 -18.53 7.21
CA PRO A 443 8.13 -17.94 8.44
C PRO A 443 7.19 -18.18 9.64
N PRO A 444 7.68 -18.06 10.89
CA PRO A 444 9.04 -17.69 11.26
C PRO A 444 10.05 -18.82 11.01
N TYR A 445 11.16 -18.49 10.34
CA TYR A 445 12.22 -19.45 10.08
C TYR A 445 13.07 -19.69 11.34
N PRO A 446 13.41 -20.94 11.67
CA PRO A 446 14.31 -21.22 12.79
C PRO A 446 15.69 -20.58 12.58
N LYS A 447 16.32 -20.09 13.67
CA LYS A 447 17.69 -19.53 13.62
C LYS A 447 18.70 -20.53 13.02
N LEU A 448 18.56 -21.81 13.38
CA LEU A 448 19.34 -22.91 12.82
C LEU A 448 18.54 -23.57 11.69
N GLY A 449 19.07 -23.59 10.47
CA GLY A 449 18.43 -24.22 9.31
C GLY A 449 17.43 -23.33 8.55
N GLY A 450 17.14 -22.11 9.03
CA GLY A 450 16.27 -21.16 8.33
C GLY A 450 16.73 -20.86 6.90
N ASN A 451 18.04 -20.66 6.69
CA ASN A 451 18.59 -20.45 5.34
C ASN A 451 18.38 -21.67 4.43
N MET A 452 18.45 -22.90 4.95
CA MET A 452 18.15 -24.09 4.15
C MET A 452 16.68 -24.10 3.72
N LYS A 453 15.76 -23.66 4.58
CA LYS A 453 14.33 -23.54 4.24
C LYS A 453 14.05 -22.50 3.17
N LYS A 454 14.72 -21.35 3.23
CA LYS A 454 14.65 -20.33 2.18
C LYS A 454 15.25 -20.83 0.86
N LEU A 455 16.37 -21.56 0.92
CA LEU A 455 17.00 -22.17 -0.25
C LEU A 455 16.12 -23.24 -0.91
N GLU A 456 15.46 -24.09 -0.11
CA GLU A 456 14.45 -25.06 -0.59
C GLU A 456 13.33 -24.34 -1.37
N ASN A 457 12.80 -23.24 -0.83
CA ASN A 457 11.81 -22.42 -1.52
C ASN A 457 12.36 -21.84 -2.84
N CYS A 458 13.54 -21.23 -2.82
CA CYS A 458 14.14 -20.64 -4.02
C CYS A 458 14.41 -21.68 -5.11
N ASN A 459 14.86 -22.88 -4.74
CA ASN A 459 15.03 -24.00 -5.67
C ASN A 459 13.69 -24.40 -6.30
N TYR A 460 12.63 -24.49 -5.51
CA TYR A 460 11.30 -24.80 -6.02
C TYR A 460 10.76 -23.68 -6.94
N ALA A 461 10.99 -22.41 -6.61
CA ALA A 461 10.63 -21.28 -7.47
C ALA A 461 11.35 -21.34 -8.84
N VAL A 462 12.62 -21.73 -8.87
CA VAL A 462 13.37 -21.93 -10.13
C VAL A 462 12.86 -23.15 -10.89
N GLU A 463 12.50 -24.23 -10.20
CA GLU A 463 11.86 -25.42 -10.79
C GLU A 463 10.55 -25.04 -11.50
N LEU A 464 9.69 -24.27 -10.81
CA LEU A 464 8.44 -23.73 -11.35
C LEU A 464 8.65 -22.93 -12.64
N GLY A 465 9.66 -22.07 -12.62
CA GLY A 465 10.04 -21.25 -13.76
C GLY A 465 10.46 -22.10 -14.96
N LYS A 466 11.36 -23.08 -14.75
CA LYS A 466 11.88 -23.92 -15.83
C LYS A 466 10.83 -24.88 -16.39
N ASN A 467 10.15 -25.61 -15.51
CA ASN A 467 9.38 -26.79 -15.91
C ASN A 467 7.94 -26.45 -16.27
N GLN A 468 7.27 -25.61 -15.49
CA GLN A 468 5.85 -25.27 -15.66
C GLN A 468 5.71 -24.00 -16.48
N ALA A 469 6.41 -22.93 -16.10
CA ALA A 469 6.31 -21.65 -16.78
C ALA A 469 7.10 -21.58 -18.10
N LYS A 470 8.07 -22.49 -18.32
CA LYS A 470 8.94 -22.52 -19.51
C LYS A 470 9.80 -21.26 -19.69
N PHE A 471 10.30 -20.72 -18.58
CA PHE A 471 11.25 -19.63 -18.57
C PHE A 471 12.66 -20.08 -18.95
N SER A 472 13.41 -19.16 -19.58
CA SER A 472 14.82 -19.34 -19.85
C SER A 472 15.62 -18.95 -18.61
N LEU A 473 15.87 -19.94 -17.75
CA LEU A 473 16.62 -19.76 -16.48
C LEU A 473 17.96 -20.50 -16.52
N VAL A 474 18.64 -20.46 -17.67
CA VAL A 474 19.97 -21.07 -17.83
C VAL A 474 20.96 -20.33 -16.94
N GLY A 475 21.66 -21.07 -16.08
CA GLY A 475 22.61 -20.48 -15.13
C GLY A 475 21.97 -19.85 -13.88
N ILE A 476 20.65 -19.96 -13.69
CA ILE A 476 19.97 -19.52 -12.46
C ILE A 476 19.65 -20.75 -11.59
N ALA A 477 20.11 -20.70 -10.34
CA ALA A 477 19.83 -21.65 -9.26
C ALA A 477 19.11 -20.97 -8.09
N GLY A 478 18.57 -21.76 -7.15
CA GLY A 478 17.91 -21.19 -5.97
C GLY A 478 18.86 -20.44 -5.04
N GLN A 479 20.16 -20.78 -5.06
CA GLN A 479 21.18 -20.06 -4.29
C GLN A 479 21.29 -18.60 -4.74
N ASP A 480 21.26 -18.34 -6.05
CA ASP A 480 21.35 -16.98 -6.59
C ASP A 480 20.22 -16.07 -6.09
N LEU A 481 19.01 -16.62 -5.98
CA LEU A 481 17.86 -15.88 -5.45
C LEU A 481 17.98 -15.69 -3.94
N ASN A 482 18.41 -16.72 -3.20
CA ASN A 482 18.53 -16.67 -1.76
C ASN A 482 19.63 -15.70 -1.28
N GLU A 483 20.72 -15.58 -2.04
CA GLU A 483 21.82 -14.64 -1.81
C GLU A 483 21.52 -13.23 -2.36
N GLY A 484 20.39 -13.03 -3.05
CA GLY A 484 20.00 -11.72 -3.58
C GLY A 484 20.84 -11.26 -4.77
N ASN A 485 21.28 -12.17 -5.65
CA ASN A 485 22.03 -11.81 -6.85
C ASN A 485 21.22 -10.86 -7.74
N ARG A 486 21.72 -9.62 -7.90
CA ARG A 486 20.99 -8.53 -8.57
C ARG A 486 20.55 -8.92 -9.99
N THR A 487 21.50 -9.31 -10.83
CA THR A 487 21.27 -9.62 -12.24
C THR A 487 20.31 -10.78 -12.44
N LEU A 488 20.49 -11.86 -11.68
CA LEU A 488 19.71 -13.09 -11.86
C LEU A 488 18.29 -12.96 -11.28
N THR A 489 18.13 -12.21 -10.19
CA THR A 489 16.82 -11.86 -9.64
C THR A 489 16.02 -11.03 -10.65
N LEU A 490 16.62 -9.94 -11.18
CA LEU A 490 15.98 -9.10 -12.20
C LEU A 490 15.61 -9.89 -13.46
N ALA A 491 16.46 -10.84 -13.88
CA ALA A 491 16.18 -11.69 -15.04
C ALA A 491 14.94 -12.58 -14.84
N LEU A 492 14.72 -13.12 -13.63
CA LEU A 492 13.52 -13.89 -13.30
C LEU A 492 12.28 -12.99 -13.22
N ILE A 493 12.37 -11.85 -12.54
CA ILE A 493 11.24 -10.92 -12.37
C ILE A 493 10.79 -10.35 -13.71
N TRP A 494 11.72 -10.02 -14.61
CA TRP A 494 11.40 -9.66 -15.99
C TRP A 494 10.57 -10.73 -16.71
N GLN A 495 10.94 -12.01 -16.58
CA GLN A 495 10.20 -13.09 -17.25
C GLN A 495 8.80 -13.29 -16.67
N LEU A 496 8.64 -13.10 -15.35
CA LEU A 496 7.33 -13.08 -14.70
C LEU A 496 6.46 -11.92 -15.22
N MET A 497 7.00 -10.70 -15.27
CA MET A 497 6.29 -9.52 -15.78
C MET A 497 5.91 -9.68 -17.26
N ARG A 498 6.83 -10.20 -18.08
CA ARG A 498 6.57 -10.48 -19.49
C ARG A 498 5.45 -11.50 -19.67
N ARG A 499 5.48 -12.61 -18.91
CA ARG A 499 4.42 -13.62 -18.97
C ARG A 499 3.09 -13.07 -18.50
N TYR A 500 3.07 -12.27 -17.42
CA TYR A 500 1.86 -11.60 -16.95
C TYR A 500 1.23 -10.75 -18.06
N THR A 501 2.05 -9.94 -18.74
CA THR A 501 1.59 -9.06 -19.84
C THR A 501 1.04 -9.87 -21.02
N LEU A 502 1.72 -10.96 -21.40
CA LEU A 502 1.26 -11.83 -22.49
C LEU A 502 -0.01 -12.60 -22.15
N ASN A 503 -0.20 -13.05 -20.90
CA ASN A 503 -1.44 -13.71 -20.47
C ASN A 503 -2.64 -12.76 -20.62
N ILE A 504 -2.47 -11.47 -20.31
CA ILE A 504 -3.52 -10.46 -20.51
C ILE A 504 -3.88 -10.34 -21.99
N LEU A 505 -2.90 -10.44 -22.90
CA LEU A 505 -3.14 -10.38 -24.34
C LEU A 505 -3.79 -11.65 -24.89
N GLU A 506 -3.36 -12.83 -24.43
CA GLU A 506 -3.94 -14.12 -24.83
C GLU A 506 -5.42 -14.22 -24.46
N ASP A 507 -5.78 -13.72 -23.26
CA ASP A 507 -7.18 -13.63 -22.81
C ASP A 507 -8.03 -12.71 -23.72
N ILE A 508 -7.42 -11.76 -24.44
CA ILE A 508 -8.11 -10.82 -25.35
C ILE A 508 -8.11 -11.36 -26.80
N GLY A 509 -7.03 -12.01 -27.23
CA GLY A 509 -6.84 -12.56 -28.57
C GLY A 509 -7.46 -13.94 -28.79
N GLY A 510 -8.41 -14.36 -27.97
CA GLY A 510 -9.11 -15.65 -28.14
C GLY A 510 -8.24 -16.90 -27.94
N GLY A 511 -7.13 -16.79 -27.21
CA GLY A 511 -6.23 -17.92 -26.92
C GLY A 511 -5.06 -18.09 -27.89
N GLU A 512 -4.84 -17.16 -28.84
CA GLU A 512 -3.64 -17.19 -29.67
C GLU A 512 -2.39 -16.73 -28.89
N LYS A 513 -1.28 -17.45 -29.08
CA LYS A 513 0.00 -17.11 -28.46
C LYS A 513 0.58 -15.85 -29.08
N VAL A 514 0.51 -14.75 -28.36
CA VAL A 514 1.11 -13.48 -28.78
C VAL A 514 2.63 -13.51 -28.54
N ASN A 515 3.39 -13.14 -29.57
CA ASN A 515 4.84 -12.96 -29.51
C ASN A 515 5.22 -11.53 -29.93
N ASP A 516 6.51 -11.19 -29.84
CA ASP A 516 7.02 -9.85 -30.12
C ASP A 516 6.74 -9.41 -31.58
N GLU A 517 6.79 -10.33 -32.54
CA GLU A 517 6.53 -10.05 -33.96
C GLU A 517 5.06 -9.70 -34.22
N ILE A 518 4.13 -10.43 -33.58
CA ILE A 518 2.69 -10.17 -33.66
C ILE A 518 2.37 -8.76 -33.13
N ILE A 519 2.98 -8.36 -32.01
CA ILE A 519 2.76 -7.03 -31.44
C ILE A 519 3.27 -5.95 -32.41
N VAL A 520 4.47 -6.11 -32.98
CA VAL A 520 5.01 -5.12 -33.94
C VAL A 520 4.15 -5.04 -35.21
N SER A 521 3.68 -6.18 -35.73
CA SER A 521 2.77 -6.20 -36.89
C SER A 521 1.48 -5.45 -36.58
N TRP A 522 0.85 -5.76 -35.45
CA TRP A 522 -0.39 -5.11 -35.01
C TRP A 522 -0.23 -3.60 -34.85
N VAL A 523 0.89 -3.13 -34.27
CA VAL A 523 1.18 -1.70 -34.14
C VAL A 523 1.22 -1.02 -35.51
N ASN A 524 1.98 -1.57 -36.45
CA ASN A 524 2.14 -0.97 -37.78
C ASN A 524 0.85 -1.03 -38.60
N GLU A 525 0.09 -2.13 -38.51
CA GLU A 525 -1.23 -2.25 -39.14
C GLU A 525 -2.21 -1.21 -38.58
N THR A 526 -2.23 -1.03 -37.26
CA THR A 526 -3.10 -0.04 -36.58
C THR A 526 -2.74 1.39 -36.98
N LEU A 527 -1.45 1.73 -37.01
CA LEU A 527 -0.98 3.05 -37.45
C LEU A 527 -1.33 3.32 -38.92
N THR A 528 -1.11 2.33 -39.78
CA THR A 528 -1.44 2.43 -41.22
C THR A 528 -2.94 2.60 -41.45
N ALA A 529 -3.77 1.84 -40.74
CA ALA A 529 -5.23 1.93 -40.84
C ALA A 529 -5.77 3.30 -40.37
N ALA A 530 -5.11 3.93 -39.41
CA ALA A 530 -5.42 5.28 -38.94
C ALA A 530 -4.80 6.40 -39.81
N GLY A 531 -4.07 6.06 -40.88
CA GLY A 531 -3.43 7.02 -41.78
C GLY A 531 -2.28 7.79 -41.12
N LYS A 532 -1.59 7.20 -40.15
CA LYS A 532 -0.41 7.78 -39.50
C LYS A 532 0.86 7.38 -40.27
N ASP A 533 1.81 8.31 -40.38
CA ASP A 533 3.10 8.07 -41.08
C ASP A 533 4.11 7.30 -40.22
N SER A 534 3.91 7.27 -38.90
CA SER A 534 4.79 6.58 -37.96
C SER A 534 4.74 5.06 -38.15
N THR A 535 5.91 4.43 -38.06
CA THR A 535 6.09 2.97 -38.10
C THR A 535 7.28 2.57 -37.23
N ILE A 536 7.27 1.34 -36.73
CA ILE A 536 8.38 0.75 -35.98
C ILE A 536 8.86 -0.55 -36.62
N SER A 537 10.17 -0.74 -36.70
CA SER A 537 10.79 -1.98 -37.19
C SER A 537 10.95 -3.05 -36.10
N SER A 538 11.13 -2.62 -34.85
CA SER A 538 11.25 -3.48 -33.67
C SER A 538 11.12 -2.63 -32.40
N PHE A 539 11.11 -3.26 -31.22
CA PHE A 539 11.18 -2.54 -29.94
C PHE A 539 12.54 -1.86 -29.66
N LYS A 540 13.50 -1.96 -30.59
CA LYS A 540 14.79 -1.26 -30.55
C LYS A 540 14.86 -0.09 -31.52
N ASP A 541 13.75 0.24 -32.20
CA ASP A 541 13.71 1.28 -33.21
C ASP A 541 14.00 2.66 -32.58
N SER A 542 14.99 3.38 -33.11
CA SER A 542 15.41 4.67 -32.56
C SER A 542 14.33 5.75 -32.64
N LYS A 543 13.35 5.61 -33.54
CA LYS A 543 12.21 6.55 -33.63
C LYS A 543 11.39 6.60 -32.34
N ILE A 544 11.39 5.50 -31.56
CA ILE A 544 10.65 5.40 -30.30
C ILE A 544 11.17 6.42 -29.28
N SER A 545 12.44 6.83 -29.36
CA SER A 545 13.03 7.86 -28.49
C SER A 545 12.30 9.21 -28.53
N THR A 546 11.58 9.49 -29.62
CA THR A 546 10.76 10.72 -29.78
C THR A 546 9.38 10.61 -29.13
N SER A 547 8.98 9.40 -28.73
CA SER A 547 7.63 8.99 -28.34
C SER A 547 6.54 9.18 -29.41
N MET A 548 6.86 9.68 -30.61
CA MET A 548 5.88 9.91 -31.67
C MET A 548 5.14 8.63 -32.11
N PRO A 549 5.81 7.48 -32.32
CA PRO A 549 5.08 6.24 -32.64
C PRO A 549 4.11 5.80 -31.53
N VAL A 550 4.44 6.08 -30.27
CA VAL A 550 3.58 5.76 -29.11
C VAL A 550 2.37 6.69 -29.08
N LEU A 551 2.58 7.99 -29.29
CA LEU A 551 1.53 9.01 -29.34
C LEU A 551 0.58 8.78 -30.51
N ASP A 552 1.10 8.52 -31.70
CA ASP A 552 0.30 8.22 -32.89
C ASP A 552 -0.51 6.95 -32.71
N LEU A 553 0.04 5.94 -32.02
CA LEU A 553 -0.69 4.72 -31.72
C LEU A 553 -1.82 4.96 -30.72
N ILE A 554 -1.60 5.78 -29.69
CA ILE A 554 -2.65 6.17 -28.74
C ILE A 554 -3.79 6.89 -29.47
N ASP A 555 -3.45 7.83 -30.36
CA ASP A 555 -4.44 8.53 -31.17
C ASP A 555 -5.15 7.59 -32.17
N ALA A 556 -4.45 6.60 -32.72
CA ALA A 556 -5.07 5.57 -33.57
C ALA A 556 -6.07 4.69 -32.78
N ILE A 557 -5.77 4.34 -31.53
CA ILE A 557 -6.65 3.56 -30.64
C ILE A 557 -7.85 4.39 -30.18
N GLN A 558 -7.64 5.67 -29.86
CA GLN A 558 -8.66 6.60 -29.41
C GLN A 558 -8.50 7.93 -30.16
N PRO A 559 -9.15 8.09 -31.33
CA PRO A 559 -9.01 9.27 -32.18
C PRO A 559 -9.35 10.58 -31.46
N GLY A 560 -8.46 11.57 -31.60
CA GLY A 560 -8.61 12.90 -30.99
C GLY A 560 -8.24 12.96 -29.51
N SER A 561 -7.67 11.88 -28.96
CA SER A 561 -7.18 11.88 -27.58
C SER A 561 -5.87 12.64 -27.40
N ILE A 562 -5.06 12.74 -28.46
CA ILE A 562 -3.78 13.45 -28.45
C ILE A 562 -3.94 14.89 -28.93
N LYS A 563 -3.41 15.82 -28.14
CA LYS A 563 -3.34 17.26 -28.45
C LYS A 563 -1.96 17.57 -29.00
N TYR A 564 -1.78 17.38 -30.31
CA TYR A 564 -0.50 17.58 -30.99
C TYR A 564 0.03 19.03 -30.90
N ASP A 565 -0.86 20.00 -30.68
CA ASP A 565 -0.50 21.41 -30.45
C ASP A 565 0.31 21.63 -29.16
N LEU A 566 0.23 20.70 -28.20
CA LEU A 566 0.99 20.75 -26.95
C LEU A 566 2.35 20.04 -27.06
N LEU A 567 2.66 19.45 -28.21
CA LEU A 567 3.82 18.59 -28.44
C LEU A 567 4.75 19.22 -29.46
N LYS A 568 6.05 19.02 -29.23
CA LYS A 568 7.05 19.32 -30.25
C LYS A 568 7.28 18.05 -31.07
N THR A 569 7.28 18.17 -32.40
CA THR A 569 7.38 17.03 -33.33
C THR A 569 8.68 17.01 -34.12
N GLU A 570 9.36 18.15 -34.25
CA GLU A 570 10.58 18.34 -35.03
C GLU A 570 11.70 18.92 -34.16
N ASP A 571 12.96 18.70 -34.56
CA ASP A 571 14.16 19.21 -33.89
C ASP A 571 14.18 18.96 -32.37
N LEU A 572 13.93 17.71 -31.98
CA LEU A 572 13.80 17.30 -30.57
C LEU A 572 15.15 17.16 -29.90
N ASN A 573 15.38 17.98 -28.87
CA ASN A 573 16.44 17.73 -27.89
C ASN A 573 15.99 16.68 -26.85
N ASP A 574 16.88 16.27 -25.95
CA ASP A 574 16.57 15.20 -24.98
C ASP A 574 15.52 15.60 -23.94
N GLU A 575 15.41 16.89 -23.60
CA GLU A 575 14.35 17.41 -22.72
C GLU A 575 12.98 17.34 -23.40
N GLU A 576 12.90 17.66 -24.68
CA GLU A 576 11.68 17.62 -25.48
C GLU A 576 11.22 16.18 -25.71
N LYS A 577 12.16 15.25 -25.95
CA LYS A 577 11.86 13.81 -25.98
C LYS A 577 11.29 13.34 -24.65
N LEU A 578 11.88 13.76 -23.53
CA LEU A 578 11.41 13.42 -22.20
C LEU A 578 10.00 13.99 -21.92
N ASN A 579 9.76 15.23 -22.33
CA ASN A 579 8.44 15.88 -22.20
C ASN A 579 7.38 15.16 -23.05
N ASN A 580 7.72 14.73 -24.26
CA ASN A 580 6.82 13.91 -25.09
C ASN A 580 6.57 12.53 -24.45
N ALA A 581 7.60 11.91 -23.86
CA ALA A 581 7.48 10.63 -23.19
C ALA A 581 6.59 10.71 -21.93
N LYS A 582 6.75 11.75 -21.10
CA LYS A 582 5.89 12.04 -19.94
C LYS A 582 4.42 12.16 -20.36
N TYR A 583 4.16 12.89 -21.45
CA TYR A 583 2.83 13.03 -22.02
C TYR A 583 2.29 11.70 -22.55
N ALA A 584 3.09 10.93 -23.30
CA ALA A 584 2.71 9.64 -23.88
C ALA A 584 2.33 8.61 -22.81
N ILE A 585 3.14 8.47 -21.75
CA ILE A 585 2.87 7.54 -20.64
C ILE A 585 1.58 7.93 -19.91
N SER A 586 1.38 9.22 -19.64
CA SER A 586 0.16 9.72 -18.99
C SER A 586 -1.08 9.50 -19.88
N MET A 587 -0.97 9.75 -21.18
CA MET A 587 -2.06 9.48 -22.13
C MET A 587 -2.38 7.99 -22.25
N ALA A 588 -1.37 7.11 -22.27
CA ALA A 588 -1.57 5.66 -22.25
C ALA A 588 -2.37 5.23 -21.01
N ARG A 589 -2.01 5.75 -19.83
CA ARG A 589 -2.74 5.50 -18.57
C ARG A 589 -4.16 6.06 -18.61
N LYS A 590 -4.36 7.24 -19.18
CA LYS A 590 -5.67 7.90 -19.33
C LYS A 590 -6.65 7.07 -20.17
N ILE A 591 -6.20 6.53 -21.31
CA ILE A 591 -7.04 5.66 -22.15
C ILE A 591 -7.28 4.27 -21.52
N GLY A 592 -6.60 3.95 -20.42
CA GLY A 592 -6.81 2.72 -19.65
C GLY A 592 -5.70 1.67 -19.78
N ALA A 593 -4.57 1.98 -20.43
CA ALA A 593 -3.44 1.05 -20.51
C ALA A 593 -2.64 1.05 -19.20
N ARG A 594 -2.34 -0.15 -18.68
CA ARG A 594 -1.60 -0.34 -17.41
C ARG A 594 -0.09 -0.31 -17.63
N VAL A 595 0.45 0.89 -17.86
CA VAL A 595 1.85 1.09 -18.19
C VAL A 595 2.70 1.42 -16.95
N TYR A 596 3.69 0.58 -16.69
CA TYR A 596 4.69 0.75 -15.61
C TYR A 596 6.01 1.39 -16.09
N ALA A 597 6.20 1.53 -17.41
CA ALA A 597 7.38 2.17 -17.96
C ALA A 597 7.51 3.62 -17.51
N LEU A 598 8.76 4.05 -17.34
CA LEU A 598 9.12 5.43 -17.08
C LEU A 598 9.33 6.18 -18.40
N PRO A 599 9.18 7.51 -18.41
CA PRO A 599 9.45 8.33 -19.60
C PRO A 599 10.83 8.08 -20.20
N GLU A 600 11.85 7.94 -19.37
CA GLU A 600 13.23 7.68 -19.79
C GLU A 600 13.40 6.32 -20.49
N ASP A 601 12.56 5.32 -20.18
CA ASP A 601 12.61 4.02 -20.85
C ASP A 601 12.26 4.13 -22.34
N LEU A 602 11.38 5.08 -22.70
CA LEU A 602 11.06 5.39 -24.09
C LEU A 602 12.19 6.17 -24.75
N VAL A 603 12.69 7.21 -24.09
CA VAL A 603 13.78 8.07 -24.62
C VAL A 603 15.06 7.26 -24.88
N GLU A 604 15.43 6.39 -23.94
CA GLU A 604 16.59 5.50 -24.06
C GLU A 604 16.31 4.21 -24.86
N VAL A 605 15.07 4.01 -25.31
CA VAL A 605 14.62 2.85 -26.08
C VAL A 605 14.99 1.52 -25.40
N LYS A 606 14.59 1.37 -24.12
CA LYS A 606 14.80 0.13 -23.35
C LYS A 606 13.87 -0.97 -23.89
N PRO A 607 14.37 -1.99 -24.61
CA PRO A 607 13.51 -2.83 -25.44
C PRO A 607 12.47 -3.63 -24.64
N LYS A 608 12.85 -4.05 -23.43
CA LYS A 608 11.98 -4.73 -22.47
C LYS A 608 10.77 -3.87 -22.09
N MET A 609 11.02 -2.62 -21.70
CA MET A 609 9.96 -1.70 -21.26
C MET A 609 9.15 -1.15 -22.42
N VAL A 610 9.79 -0.89 -23.55
CA VAL A 610 9.11 -0.50 -24.80
C VAL A 610 8.12 -1.60 -25.23
N MET A 611 8.53 -2.87 -25.18
CA MET A 611 7.65 -4.01 -25.50
C MET A 611 6.40 -4.03 -24.60
N THR A 612 6.56 -3.81 -23.29
CA THR A 612 5.41 -3.80 -22.37
C THR A 612 4.48 -2.62 -22.61
N VAL A 613 4.99 -1.43 -22.99
CA VAL A 613 4.16 -0.28 -23.38
C VAL A 613 3.27 -0.64 -24.57
N PHE A 614 3.85 -1.14 -25.67
CA PHE A 614 3.08 -1.51 -26.86
C PHE A 614 2.12 -2.67 -26.60
N ALA A 615 2.53 -3.66 -25.81
CA ALA A 615 1.66 -4.75 -25.39
C ALA A 615 0.44 -4.24 -24.57
N CYS A 616 0.65 -3.33 -23.62
CA CYS A 616 -0.44 -2.75 -22.84
C CYS A 616 -1.38 -1.90 -23.71
N LEU A 617 -0.86 -1.18 -24.70
CA LEU A 617 -1.66 -0.43 -25.67
C LEU A 617 -2.47 -1.37 -26.58
N MET A 618 -1.87 -2.45 -27.06
CA MET A 618 -2.57 -3.50 -27.82
C MET A 618 -3.72 -4.10 -27.02
N GLY A 619 -3.48 -4.43 -25.75
CA GLY A 619 -4.53 -4.94 -24.86
C GLY A 619 -5.67 -3.95 -24.62
N LYS A 620 -5.44 -2.63 -24.79
CA LYS A 620 -6.51 -1.64 -24.78
C LYS A 620 -7.21 -1.51 -26.13
N GLY A 621 -6.45 -1.47 -27.23
CA GLY A 621 -6.97 -1.33 -28.59
C GLY A 621 -7.85 -2.50 -29.02
N MET A 622 -7.46 -3.73 -28.71
CA MET A 622 -8.22 -4.93 -29.08
C MET A 622 -9.53 -5.11 -28.29
N LYS A 623 -9.69 -4.49 -27.11
CA LYS A 623 -10.96 -4.53 -26.36
C LYS A 623 -12.05 -3.64 -26.94
N ASN A 624 -11.69 -2.73 -27.84
CA ASN A 624 -12.60 -1.79 -28.49
C ASN A 624 -13.12 -2.31 -29.85
N VAL A 625 -12.68 -3.50 -30.28
CA VAL A 625 -13.19 -4.26 -31.43
C VAL A 625 -14.07 -5.38 -30.90
#